data_AF-A0A957HQ30-F1
#
_entry.id   AF-A0A957HQ30-F1
#
_cell.length_a   1.000
_cell.length_b   1.000
_cell.length_c   1.000
_cell.angle_alpha   90.00
_cell.angle_beta   90.00
_cell.angle_gamma   90.00
#
_symmetry.space_group_name_H-M   'P 1'
#
loop_
_entity.id
_entity.type
_entity.pdbx_description
1 polymer ?
#
loop_
_entity_poly.entity_id
_entity_poly.type
_entity_poly.pdbx_seq_one_letter_code
_entity_poly.pdbx_strand_id
1 'polypeptide(L)'
;HHRRIISDRFLQLLATRMQPGGTLDIATDHAEYAAWITGHMLRTPYFESCLPAPFTTEDNERLRTKYELTAIAEGRTCHYYKYRRNAAPAENVFPVPKELPMPHVVLHIPVNLETIRDSFERDQVSFDTIHLSLTELYQARDEPKLFIEAYVKEEPLTQRIGVVVRQLQPDAYIISLHEVGFPKVTIGVHLTIARVVTWILGLHPDAAIEKSNLPDAVMNAVGLI
;
A
#
# COMPACT_ATOMS: atom_id res chain seq x y z
N HIS A 1 -9.35 -4.74 15.22
CA HIS A 1 -10.54 -4.71 14.33
C HIS A 1 -10.23 -4.20 12.91
N HIS A 2 -9.25 -3.32 12.67
CA HIS A 2 -8.98 -2.64 11.39
C HIS A 2 -8.22 -3.41 10.27
N ARG A 3 -8.05 -4.74 10.36
CA ARG A 3 -7.18 -5.52 9.45
C ARG A 3 -7.83 -6.79 8.87
N ARG A 4 -9.16 -6.94 8.97
CA ARG A 4 -9.89 -8.08 8.41
C ARG A 4 -10.09 -7.87 6.91
N ILE A 5 -9.77 -8.88 6.08
CA ILE A 5 -9.85 -8.76 4.62
C ILE A 5 -11.31 -8.72 4.13
N ILE A 6 -12.18 -9.57 4.69
CA ILE A 6 -13.59 -9.61 4.29
C ILE A 6 -14.30 -8.35 4.79
N SER A 7 -14.85 -7.59 3.86
CA SER A 7 -15.63 -6.38 4.11
C SER A 7 -16.53 -6.12 2.91
N ASP A 8 -17.55 -5.26 3.04
CA ASP A 8 -18.45 -4.94 1.92
C ASP A 8 -17.68 -4.35 0.72
N ARG A 9 -16.71 -3.46 1.01
CA ARG A 9 -15.82 -2.86 0.01
C ARG A 9 -14.92 -3.90 -0.68
N PHE A 10 -14.35 -4.83 0.09
CA PHE A 10 -13.53 -5.92 -0.49
C PHE A 10 -14.38 -6.86 -1.36
N LEU A 11 -15.59 -7.22 -0.92
CA LEU A 11 -16.48 -8.09 -1.69
C LEU A 11 -16.92 -7.42 -3.00
N GLN A 12 -17.18 -6.11 -3.00
CA GLN A 12 -17.42 -5.36 -4.24
C GLN A 12 -16.20 -5.39 -5.16
N LEU A 13 -14.98 -5.12 -4.64
CA LEU A 13 -13.75 -5.20 -5.42
C LEU A 13 -13.59 -6.59 -6.05
N LEU A 14 -13.73 -7.64 -5.24
CA LEU A 14 -13.61 -9.01 -5.71
C LEU A 14 -14.65 -9.33 -6.80
N ALA A 15 -15.89 -8.85 -6.64
CA ALA A 15 -16.96 -9.02 -7.61
C ALA A 15 -16.69 -8.35 -8.98
N THR A 16 -15.88 -7.28 -9.01
CA THR A 16 -15.43 -6.64 -10.28
C THR A 16 -14.33 -7.43 -11.01
N ARG A 17 -13.66 -8.36 -10.32
CA ARG A 17 -12.51 -9.13 -10.85
C ARG A 17 -12.85 -10.59 -11.12
N MET A 18 -13.91 -11.12 -10.52
CA MET A 18 -14.39 -12.48 -10.74
C MET A 18 -15.41 -12.55 -11.87
N GLN A 19 -15.29 -13.55 -12.74
CA GLN A 19 -16.36 -13.89 -13.69
C GLN A 19 -17.59 -14.45 -12.93
N PRO A 20 -18.82 -14.20 -13.42
CA PRO A 20 -20.00 -14.93 -12.95
C PRO A 20 -19.76 -16.43 -13.00
N GLY A 21 -20.18 -17.14 -11.95
CA GLY A 21 -19.90 -18.56 -11.73
C GLY A 21 -18.59 -18.86 -10.99
N GLY A 22 -17.68 -17.90 -10.85
CA GLY A 22 -16.43 -18.08 -10.11
C GLY A 22 -16.66 -18.39 -8.62
N THR A 23 -15.83 -19.25 -8.04
CA THR A 23 -15.97 -19.71 -6.65
C THR A 23 -15.18 -18.82 -5.68
N LEU A 24 -15.78 -18.53 -4.54
CA LEU A 24 -15.17 -17.88 -3.38
C LEU A 24 -15.23 -18.85 -2.20
N ASP A 25 -14.06 -19.32 -1.78
CA ASP A 25 -13.89 -20.30 -0.72
C ASP A 25 -13.12 -19.68 0.45
N ILE A 26 -13.78 -19.56 1.61
CA ILE A 26 -13.20 -18.91 2.80
C ILE A 26 -13.24 -19.90 3.96
N ALA A 27 -12.15 -19.99 4.71
CA ALA A 27 -12.05 -20.79 5.93
C ALA A 27 -11.55 -19.93 7.09
N THR A 28 -12.13 -20.09 8.28
CA THR A 28 -11.60 -19.51 9.52
C THR A 28 -11.95 -20.36 10.73
N ASP A 29 -11.01 -20.46 11.66
CA ASP A 29 -11.15 -21.09 12.98
C ASP A 29 -11.43 -20.08 14.10
N HIS A 30 -11.62 -18.80 13.76
CA HIS A 30 -11.83 -17.72 14.71
C HIS A 30 -13.30 -17.30 14.76
N ALA A 31 -14.00 -17.63 15.85
CA ALA A 31 -15.45 -17.45 15.97
C ALA A 31 -15.94 -16.02 15.71
N GLU A 32 -15.29 -14.98 16.27
CA GLU A 32 -15.68 -13.60 16.00
C GLU A 32 -15.46 -13.19 14.54
N TYR A 33 -14.48 -13.81 13.88
CA TYR A 33 -14.23 -13.53 12.47
C TYR A 33 -15.24 -14.26 11.59
N ALA A 34 -15.66 -15.47 11.97
CA ALA A 34 -16.77 -16.16 11.32
C ALA A 34 -18.07 -15.34 11.40
N ALA A 35 -18.43 -14.82 12.58
CA ALA A 35 -19.60 -13.94 12.71
C ALA A 35 -19.51 -12.70 11.81
N TRP A 36 -18.31 -12.10 11.72
CA TRP A 36 -18.03 -10.97 10.83
C TRP A 36 -18.19 -11.33 9.34
N ILE A 37 -17.59 -12.44 8.89
CA ILE A 37 -17.70 -12.92 7.51
C ILE A 37 -19.17 -13.19 7.18
N THR A 38 -19.88 -13.91 8.06
CA THR A 38 -21.31 -14.20 7.88
C THR A 38 -22.12 -12.93 7.67
N GLY A 39 -21.91 -11.90 8.50
CA GLY A 39 -22.61 -10.62 8.36
C GLY A 39 -22.37 -9.95 7.00
N HIS A 40 -21.13 -9.95 6.49
CA HIS A 40 -20.81 -9.37 5.18
C HIS A 40 -21.33 -10.21 4.01
N MET A 41 -21.20 -11.54 4.08
CA MET A 41 -21.65 -12.46 3.04
C MET A 41 -23.18 -12.48 2.90
N LEU A 42 -23.92 -12.26 3.98
CA LEU A 42 -25.39 -12.18 3.93
C LEU A 42 -25.91 -10.86 3.36
N ARG A 43 -25.11 -9.79 3.42
CA ARG A 43 -25.51 -8.45 2.92
C ARG A 43 -25.05 -8.17 1.50
N THR A 44 -24.01 -8.84 1.02
CA THR A 44 -23.45 -8.59 -0.31
C THR A 44 -24.44 -9.03 -1.41
N PRO A 45 -24.68 -8.20 -2.44
CA PRO A 45 -25.53 -8.57 -3.57
C PRO A 45 -24.79 -9.43 -4.61
N TYR A 46 -23.47 -9.61 -4.48
CA TYR A 46 -22.62 -10.15 -5.54
C TYR A 46 -22.36 -11.66 -5.47
N PHE A 47 -22.65 -12.27 -4.32
CA PHE A 47 -22.32 -13.66 -4.04
C PHE A 47 -23.52 -14.43 -3.50
N GLU A 48 -23.66 -15.67 -3.93
CA GLU A 48 -24.68 -16.61 -3.46
C GLU A 48 -24.02 -17.77 -2.73
N SER A 49 -24.63 -18.24 -1.64
CA SER A 49 -24.14 -19.43 -0.94
C SER A 49 -24.39 -20.67 -1.78
N CYS A 50 -23.38 -21.53 -1.88
CA CYS A 50 -23.50 -22.88 -2.45
C CYS A 50 -23.98 -23.90 -1.41
N LEU A 51 -24.20 -23.47 -0.16
CA LEU A 51 -24.62 -24.28 0.97
C LEU A 51 -26.05 -23.90 1.39
N PRO A 52 -26.80 -24.79 2.06
CA PRO A 52 -28.11 -24.47 2.62
C PRO A 52 -28.06 -23.45 3.78
N ALA A 53 -26.86 -23.20 4.31
CA ALA A 53 -26.59 -22.24 5.37
C ALA A 53 -25.45 -21.28 4.95
N PRO A 54 -25.18 -20.19 5.71
CA PRO A 54 -24.11 -19.26 5.35
C PRO A 54 -22.70 -19.87 5.39
N PHE A 55 -22.49 -20.91 6.21
CA PHE A 55 -21.26 -21.69 6.33
C PHE A 55 -21.58 -23.11 6.78
N THR A 56 -20.58 -24.00 6.69
CA THR A 56 -20.56 -25.33 7.33
C THR A 56 -19.38 -25.41 8.31
N THR A 57 -19.46 -26.28 9.31
CA THR A 57 -18.34 -26.58 10.22
C THR A 57 -17.55 -27.83 9.80
N GLU A 58 -17.98 -28.47 8.73
CA GLU A 58 -17.36 -29.67 8.17
C GLU A 58 -17.12 -29.49 6.67
N ASP A 59 -15.88 -29.72 6.24
CA ASP A 59 -15.47 -29.70 4.84
C ASP A 59 -14.41 -30.79 4.61
N ASN A 60 -14.85 -31.89 4.02
CA ASN A 60 -14.02 -33.07 3.75
C ASN A 60 -13.31 -33.00 2.39
N GLU A 61 -13.71 -32.07 1.52
CA GLU A 61 -13.13 -31.90 0.18
C GLU A 61 -11.92 -30.96 0.20
N ARG A 62 -11.83 -30.09 1.23
CA ARG A 62 -10.74 -29.14 1.38
C ARG A 62 -9.46 -29.81 1.87
N LEU A 63 -8.36 -29.50 1.16
CA LEU A 63 -7.01 -29.78 1.66
C LEU A 63 -6.75 -28.94 2.91
N ARG A 64 -6.61 -29.62 4.04
CA ARG A 64 -6.40 -28.96 5.34
C ARG A 64 -5.00 -28.37 5.44
N THR A 65 -4.94 -27.12 5.84
CA THR A 65 -3.71 -26.41 6.18
C THR A 65 -3.16 -26.89 7.52
N LYS A 66 -1.86 -26.66 7.76
CA LYS A 66 -1.22 -26.91 9.06
C LYS A 66 -1.96 -26.23 10.21
N TYR A 67 -2.46 -25.01 9.99
CA TYR A 67 -3.17 -24.23 11.01
C TYR A 67 -4.54 -24.83 11.35
N GLU A 68 -5.29 -25.32 10.36
CA GLU A 68 -6.57 -26.00 10.59
C GLU A 68 -6.39 -27.30 11.38
N LEU A 69 -5.32 -28.06 11.10
CA LEU A 69 -5.01 -29.27 11.88
C LEU A 69 -4.71 -28.95 13.34
N THR A 70 -3.94 -27.89 13.61
CA THR A 70 -3.68 -27.40 14.96
C THR A 70 -4.96 -26.93 15.65
N ALA A 71 -5.80 -26.17 14.95
CA ALA A 71 -7.08 -25.68 15.47
C ALA A 71 -8.00 -26.83 15.90
N ILE A 72 -8.12 -27.86 15.05
CA ILE A 72 -8.90 -29.07 15.35
C ILE A 72 -8.33 -29.82 16.55
N ALA A 73 -7.00 -29.97 16.62
CA ALA A 73 -6.34 -30.63 17.76
C ALA A 73 -6.58 -29.88 19.09
N GLU A 74 -6.74 -28.56 19.03
CA GLU A 74 -7.10 -27.72 20.17
C GLU A 74 -8.62 -27.64 20.43
N GLY A 75 -9.44 -28.36 19.65
CA GLY A 75 -10.90 -28.38 19.79
C GLY A 75 -11.59 -27.11 19.29
N ARG A 76 -10.93 -26.27 18.49
CA ARG A 76 -11.53 -25.08 17.90
C ARG A 76 -12.46 -25.45 16.74
N THR A 77 -13.58 -24.74 16.62
CA THR A 77 -14.54 -24.91 15.52
C THR A 77 -14.12 -24.12 14.28
N CYS A 78 -13.82 -24.83 13.20
CA CYS A 78 -13.62 -24.24 11.88
C CYS A 78 -14.95 -23.90 11.21
N HIS A 79 -14.97 -22.82 10.43
CA HIS A 79 -16.12 -22.32 9.69
C HIS A 79 -15.71 -22.17 8.22
N TYR A 80 -16.46 -22.81 7.33
CA TYR A 80 -16.17 -22.90 5.91
C TYR A 80 -17.31 -22.26 5.09
N TYR A 81 -16.97 -21.30 4.23
CA TYR A 81 -17.89 -20.56 3.39
C TYR A 81 -17.65 -20.95 1.94
N LYS A 82 -18.67 -21.50 1.28
CA LYS A 82 -18.64 -21.80 -0.16
C LYS A 82 -19.62 -20.90 -0.88
N TYR A 83 -19.10 -19.91 -1.59
CA TYR A 83 -19.92 -18.96 -2.33
C TYR A 83 -19.55 -18.95 -3.80
N ARG A 84 -20.49 -18.48 -4.61
CA ARG A 84 -20.30 -18.30 -6.04
C ARG A 84 -20.65 -16.88 -6.44
N ARG A 85 -19.85 -16.31 -7.33
CA ARG A 85 -20.10 -15.01 -7.95
C ARG A 85 -21.36 -15.13 -8.81
N ASN A 86 -22.41 -14.37 -8.49
CA ASN A 86 -23.63 -14.35 -9.29
C ASN A 86 -23.48 -13.41 -10.51
N ALA A 87 -24.57 -13.15 -11.23
CA ALA A 87 -24.57 -12.28 -12.40
C ALA A 87 -24.83 -10.79 -12.07
N ALA A 88 -25.04 -10.42 -10.81
CA ALA A 88 -25.33 -9.03 -10.44
C ALA A 88 -24.17 -8.11 -10.87
N PRO A 89 -24.44 -6.99 -11.55
CA PRO A 89 -23.38 -6.08 -11.97
C PRO A 89 -22.68 -5.48 -10.75
N ALA A 90 -21.35 -5.41 -10.80
CA ALA A 90 -20.54 -4.74 -9.78
C ALA A 90 -19.86 -3.52 -10.40
N GLU A 91 -20.16 -2.33 -9.89
CA GLU A 91 -19.52 -1.10 -10.34
C GLU A 91 -18.04 -1.09 -9.95
N ASN A 92 -17.16 -0.80 -10.92
CA ASN A 92 -15.73 -0.71 -10.69
C ASN A 92 -15.33 0.69 -10.20
N VAL A 93 -15.51 0.91 -8.90
CA VAL A 93 -15.05 2.12 -8.18
C VAL A 93 -13.60 2.01 -7.70
N PHE A 94 -12.83 1.05 -8.22
CA PHE A 94 -11.45 0.75 -7.81
C PHE A 94 -10.49 0.94 -9.00
N PRO A 95 -10.23 2.20 -9.41
CA PRO A 95 -9.37 2.48 -10.54
C PRO A 95 -7.98 1.91 -10.28
N VAL A 96 -7.39 1.22 -11.26
CA VAL A 96 -5.99 0.82 -11.14
C VAL A 96 -5.14 2.08 -11.32
N PRO A 97 -4.31 2.47 -10.35
CA PRO A 97 -3.47 3.65 -10.49
C PRO A 97 -2.58 3.53 -11.73
N LYS A 98 -2.47 4.60 -12.50
CA LYS A 98 -1.59 4.65 -13.67
C LYS A 98 -0.14 4.61 -13.20
N GLU A 99 0.65 3.76 -13.85
CA GLU A 99 2.09 3.71 -13.65
C GLU A 99 2.78 4.83 -14.44
N LEU A 100 3.69 5.52 -13.76
CA LEU A 100 4.46 6.65 -14.26
C LEU A 100 5.94 6.27 -14.38
N PRO A 101 6.76 7.04 -15.11
CA PRO A 101 8.19 6.80 -15.16
C PRO A 101 8.86 6.87 -13.78
N MET A 102 9.95 6.11 -13.60
CA MET A 102 10.73 6.07 -12.36
C MET A 102 11.18 7.47 -11.93
N PRO A 103 10.77 7.99 -10.76
CA PRO A 103 11.08 9.35 -10.35
C PRO A 103 12.51 9.48 -9.84
N HIS A 104 13.17 10.55 -10.24
CA HIS A 104 14.41 11.02 -9.64
C HIS A 104 14.55 12.54 -9.76
N VAL A 105 15.22 13.13 -8.77
CA VAL A 105 15.56 14.55 -8.73
C VAL A 105 17.02 14.70 -8.31
N VAL A 106 17.76 15.56 -9.00
CA VAL A 106 19.11 15.96 -8.63
C VAL A 106 19.04 17.35 -8.03
N LEU A 107 19.58 17.50 -6.82
CA LEU A 107 19.66 18.75 -6.08
C LEU A 107 21.12 19.19 -5.96
N HIS A 108 21.30 20.52 -6.03
CA HIS A 108 22.48 21.19 -5.52
C HIS A 108 22.13 21.79 -4.15
N ILE A 109 22.91 21.47 -3.12
CA ILE A 109 22.73 22.05 -1.79
C ILE A 109 24.06 22.00 -1.01
N PRO A 110 24.53 23.12 -0.44
CA PRO A 110 25.79 23.19 0.30
C PRO A 110 25.64 22.69 1.75
N VAL A 111 25.00 21.53 1.92
CA VAL A 111 24.86 20.86 3.23
C VAL A 111 25.30 19.41 3.09
N ASN A 112 26.03 18.91 4.09
CA ASN A 112 26.51 17.53 4.06
C ASN A 112 25.40 16.51 4.43
N LEU A 113 25.66 15.24 4.15
CA LEU A 113 24.68 14.17 4.37
C LEU A 113 24.31 13.97 5.85
N GLU A 114 25.23 14.26 6.78
CA GLU A 114 24.97 14.17 8.22
C GLU A 114 23.97 15.25 8.67
N THR A 115 24.09 16.45 8.13
CA THR A 115 23.15 17.55 8.39
C THR A 115 21.76 17.24 7.85
N ILE A 116 21.68 16.65 6.65
CA ILE A 116 20.41 16.17 6.08
C ILE A 116 19.78 15.10 6.99
N ARG A 117 20.59 14.13 7.44
CA ARG A 117 20.16 13.07 8.36
C ARG A 117 19.63 13.63 9.67
N ASP A 118 20.39 14.53 10.30
CA ASP A 118 20.10 15.04 11.64
C ASP A 118 18.93 16.04 11.65
N SER A 119 18.58 16.59 10.49
CA SER A 119 17.41 17.45 10.29
C SER A 119 16.12 16.67 9.95
N PHE A 120 16.16 15.33 9.91
CA PHE A 120 15.00 14.54 9.56
C PHE A 120 13.98 14.48 10.70
N GLU A 121 12.75 14.85 10.36
CA GLU A 121 11.59 14.66 11.21
C GLU A 121 10.56 13.78 10.49
N ARG A 122 9.79 13.02 11.27
CA ARG A 122 8.65 12.30 10.73
C ARG A 122 7.65 13.30 10.18
N ASP A 123 7.10 12.98 9.02
CA ASP A 123 6.22 13.88 8.30
C ASP A 123 4.96 13.13 7.85
N GLN A 124 3.82 13.80 7.92
CA GLN A 124 2.54 13.28 7.42
C GLN A 124 1.82 14.39 6.67
N VAL A 125 1.52 14.13 5.41
CA VAL A 125 0.88 15.11 4.53
C VAL A 125 -0.19 14.43 3.68
N SER A 126 -1.24 15.17 3.36
CA SER A 126 -2.32 14.69 2.51
C SER A 126 -2.47 15.61 1.30
N PHE A 127 -2.60 15.01 0.12
CA PHE A 127 -2.90 15.66 -1.14
C PHE A 127 -4.20 15.07 -1.68
N ASP A 128 -5.30 15.82 -1.56
CA ASP A 128 -6.64 15.31 -1.88
C ASP A 128 -6.93 13.98 -1.15
N THR A 129 -7.14 12.87 -1.87
CA THR A 129 -7.38 11.54 -1.28
C THR A 129 -6.11 10.73 -1.01
N ILE A 130 -4.93 11.28 -1.28
CA ILE A 130 -3.64 10.61 -1.13
C ILE A 130 -3.01 11.03 0.20
N HIS A 131 -2.67 10.05 1.03
CA HIS A 131 -2.00 10.29 2.31
C HIS A 131 -0.60 9.70 2.28
N LEU A 132 0.38 10.52 2.65
CA LEU A 132 1.79 10.15 2.69
C LEU A 132 2.29 10.24 4.12
N SER A 133 3.21 9.36 4.49
CA SER A 133 3.96 9.49 5.73
C SER A 133 5.41 9.09 5.57
N LEU A 134 6.34 9.94 6.00
CA LEU A 134 7.76 9.61 6.16
C LEU A 134 7.97 9.17 7.61
N THR A 135 8.43 7.94 7.84
CA THR A 135 8.38 7.33 9.18
C THR A 135 9.72 7.13 9.85
N GLU A 136 10.74 6.74 9.08
CA GLU A 136 12.07 6.41 9.61
C GLU A 136 13.14 6.75 8.58
N LEU A 137 14.33 7.11 9.04
CA LEU A 137 15.50 7.36 8.21
C LEU A 137 16.66 6.47 8.67
N TYR A 138 17.31 5.83 7.70
CA TYR A 138 18.45 4.94 7.90
C TYR A 138 19.65 5.46 7.11
N GLN A 139 20.85 5.28 7.65
CA GLN A 139 22.10 5.60 6.96
C GLN A 139 22.77 4.30 6.50
N ALA A 140 23.20 4.27 5.23
CA ALA A 140 24.00 3.16 4.72
C ALA A 140 25.39 3.16 5.39
N ARG A 141 25.93 1.97 5.64
CA ARG A 141 27.23 1.81 6.30
C ARG A 141 28.41 2.18 5.39
N ASP A 142 28.35 1.72 4.14
CA ASP A 142 29.52 1.74 3.24
C ASP A 142 29.40 2.79 2.12
N GLU A 143 28.25 3.44 1.97
CA GLU A 143 27.97 4.43 0.93
C GLU A 143 27.42 5.72 1.55
N PRO A 144 27.72 6.91 0.97
CA PRO A 144 27.13 8.18 1.41
C PRO A 144 25.67 8.27 0.91
N LYS A 145 24.80 7.52 1.58
CA LYS A 145 23.42 7.28 1.20
C LYS A 145 22.51 7.18 2.42
N LEU A 146 21.38 7.87 2.36
CA LEU A 146 20.27 7.73 3.30
C LEU A 146 19.11 7.00 2.64
N PHE A 147 18.35 6.28 3.45
CA PHE A 147 17.13 5.58 3.06
C PHE A 147 16.01 6.05 3.98
N ILE A 148 14.93 6.56 3.40
CA ILE A 148 13.76 7.05 4.11
C ILE A 148 12.62 6.08 3.85
N GLU A 149 12.06 5.52 4.91
CA GLU A 149 10.84 4.72 4.82
C GLU A 149 9.64 5.64 4.67
N ALA A 150 8.79 5.35 3.67
CA ALA A 150 7.55 6.07 3.45
C ALA A 150 6.36 5.12 3.27
N TYR A 151 5.19 5.57 3.72
CA TYR A 151 3.91 4.95 3.38
C TYR A 151 3.13 5.87 2.45
N VAL A 152 2.57 5.27 1.41
CA VAL A 152 1.72 5.92 0.43
C VAL A 152 0.37 5.23 0.46
N LYS A 153 -0.66 5.93 0.90
CA LYS A 153 -2.04 5.46 0.85
C LYS A 153 -2.79 6.25 -0.21
N GLU A 154 -3.13 5.58 -1.30
CA GLU A 154 -3.88 6.14 -2.43
C GLU A 154 -4.87 5.08 -2.91
N GLU A 155 -6.18 5.34 -2.94
CA GLU A 155 -7.12 4.27 -3.28
C GLU A 155 -6.88 3.72 -4.71
N PRO A 156 -6.89 2.39 -4.91
CA PRO A 156 -7.16 1.31 -3.96
C PRO A 156 -5.89 0.68 -3.33
N LEU A 157 -4.75 1.32 -3.46
CA LEU A 157 -3.42 0.81 -3.13
C LEU A 157 -2.86 1.43 -1.83
N THR A 158 -2.20 0.61 -1.03
CA THR A 158 -1.33 1.12 0.04
C THR A 158 0.04 0.49 -0.14
N GLN A 159 1.06 1.34 -0.22
CA GLN A 159 2.44 0.95 -0.49
C GLN A 159 3.34 1.39 0.65
N ARG A 160 4.28 0.53 1.04
CA ARG A 160 5.44 0.91 1.85
C ARG A 160 6.63 0.96 0.89
N ILE A 161 7.26 2.10 0.78
CA ILE A 161 8.32 2.37 -0.20
C ILE A 161 9.57 2.89 0.50
N GLY A 162 10.70 2.78 -0.19
CA GLY A 162 11.95 3.42 0.20
C GLY A 162 12.26 4.60 -0.70
N VAL A 163 12.61 5.74 -0.12
CA VAL A 163 13.20 6.88 -0.83
C VAL A 163 14.68 6.94 -0.51
N VAL A 164 15.52 7.07 -1.53
CA VAL A 164 16.97 7.15 -1.40
C VAL A 164 17.40 8.59 -1.55
N VAL A 165 18.29 9.06 -0.66
CA VAL A 165 19.08 10.28 -0.86
C VAL A 165 20.53 9.84 -0.98
N ARG A 166 21.12 9.91 -2.18
CA ARG A 166 22.50 9.48 -2.44
C ARG A 166 23.35 10.68 -2.84
N GLN A 167 24.51 10.84 -2.19
CA GLN A 167 25.47 11.87 -2.55
C GLN A 167 26.16 11.50 -3.87
N LEU A 168 26.17 12.43 -4.83
CA LEU A 168 26.90 12.32 -6.10
C LEU A 168 28.23 13.07 -6.04
N GLN A 169 28.22 14.25 -5.42
CA GLN A 169 29.37 15.13 -5.17
C GLN A 169 29.17 15.82 -3.81
N PRO A 170 30.17 16.52 -3.23
CA PRO A 170 30.04 17.14 -1.91
C PRO A 170 28.73 17.90 -1.69
N ASP A 171 28.28 18.68 -2.69
CA ASP A 171 27.08 19.52 -2.62
C ASP A 171 25.98 19.07 -3.61
N ALA A 172 26.04 17.84 -4.13
CA ALA A 172 25.09 17.34 -5.11
C ALA A 172 24.49 15.99 -4.70
N TYR A 173 23.17 15.88 -4.70
CA TYR A 173 22.43 14.70 -4.24
C TYR A 173 21.41 14.26 -5.27
N ILE A 174 21.23 12.94 -5.43
CA ILE A 174 20.10 12.37 -6.15
C ILE A 174 19.10 11.78 -5.17
N ILE A 175 17.84 12.16 -5.34
CA ILE A 175 16.69 11.63 -4.62
C ILE A 175 15.92 10.74 -5.59
N SER A 176 15.72 9.48 -5.24
CA SER A 176 15.05 8.51 -6.11
C SER A 176 14.27 7.46 -5.34
N LEU A 177 13.38 6.75 -6.02
CA LEU A 177 12.71 5.58 -5.48
C LEU A 177 13.68 4.40 -5.35
N HIS A 178 13.61 3.65 -4.25
CA HIS A 178 14.32 2.39 -4.06
C HIS A 178 13.51 1.21 -4.63
N GLU A 179 14.17 0.20 -5.19
CA GLU A 179 13.51 -0.93 -5.85
C GLU A 179 13.01 -2.01 -4.88
N VAL A 180 13.48 -2.02 -3.62
CA VAL A 180 13.01 -2.98 -2.61
C VAL A 180 11.50 -2.87 -2.42
N GLY A 181 10.84 -4.02 -2.47
CA GLY A 181 9.39 -4.12 -2.37
C GLY A 181 8.65 -3.96 -3.70
N PHE A 182 9.37 -3.77 -4.82
CA PHE A 182 8.83 -3.59 -6.17
C PHE A 182 7.67 -2.57 -6.18
N PRO A 183 7.92 -1.32 -5.73
CA PRO A 183 6.88 -0.31 -5.61
C PRO A 183 6.26 -0.01 -6.97
N LYS A 184 4.93 0.11 -7.03
CA LYS A 184 4.25 0.63 -8.22
C LYS A 184 4.45 2.14 -8.27
N VAL A 185 5.02 2.61 -9.37
CA VAL A 185 5.34 4.03 -9.54
C VAL A 185 4.08 4.81 -9.87
N THR A 186 3.34 5.21 -8.85
CA THR A 186 2.09 5.97 -8.95
C THR A 186 2.31 7.46 -8.74
N ILE A 187 1.23 8.24 -8.86
CA ILE A 187 1.26 9.66 -8.50
C ILE A 187 1.59 9.88 -7.01
N GLY A 188 1.11 9.02 -6.10
CA GLY A 188 1.47 9.09 -4.69
C GLY A 188 2.96 8.86 -4.43
N VAL A 189 3.60 7.99 -5.20
CA VAL A 189 5.07 7.81 -5.15
C VAL A 189 5.79 9.07 -5.62
N HIS A 190 5.36 9.68 -6.73
CA HIS A 190 5.93 10.95 -7.21
C HIS A 190 5.78 12.08 -6.19
N LEU A 191 4.61 12.23 -5.57
CA LEU A 191 4.37 13.21 -4.51
C LEU A 191 5.27 12.96 -3.29
N THR A 192 5.57 11.69 -2.98
CA THR A 192 6.48 11.34 -1.88
C THR A 192 7.91 11.78 -2.18
N ILE A 193 8.41 11.55 -3.40
CA ILE A 193 9.72 12.04 -3.82
C ILE A 193 9.75 13.57 -3.80
N ALA A 194 8.71 14.22 -4.33
CA ALA A 194 8.59 15.67 -4.32
C ALA A 194 8.56 16.25 -2.90
N ARG A 195 7.92 15.55 -1.95
CA ARG A 195 7.88 15.95 -0.54
C ARG A 195 9.26 15.87 0.12
N VAL A 196 10.01 14.78 -0.12
CA VAL A 196 11.40 14.66 0.36
C VAL A 196 12.28 15.75 -0.25
N VAL A 197 12.13 16.04 -1.54
CA VAL A 197 12.85 17.13 -2.21
C VAL A 197 12.52 18.49 -1.58
N THR A 198 11.25 18.77 -1.35
CA THR A 198 10.79 20.03 -0.73
C THR A 198 11.38 20.21 0.66
N TRP A 199 11.40 19.14 1.46
CA TRP A 199 12.03 19.15 2.78
C TRP A 199 13.54 19.45 2.69
N ILE A 200 14.29 18.76 1.83
CA ILE A 200 15.74 18.95 1.70
C ILE A 200 16.07 20.37 1.20
N LEU A 201 15.33 20.88 0.21
CA LEU A 201 15.51 22.25 -0.27
C LEU A 201 15.27 23.29 0.85
N GLY A 202 14.35 23.02 1.76
CA GLY A 202 14.08 23.87 2.92
C GLY A 202 15.24 23.97 3.93
N LEU A 203 16.28 23.14 3.82
CA LEU A 203 17.42 23.15 4.74
C LEU A 203 18.42 24.27 4.45
N HIS A 204 18.44 24.86 3.24
CA HIS A 204 19.40 25.91 2.90
C HIS A 204 18.86 26.87 1.83
N PRO A 205 19.05 28.20 1.96
CA PRO A 205 18.53 29.18 1.00
C PRO A 205 19.12 29.04 -0.41
N ASP A 206 20.36 28.59 -0.52
CA ASP A 206 21.04 28.36 -1.83
C ASP A 206 20.77 26.96 -2.41
N ALA A 207 19.84 26.20 -1.82
CA ALA A 207 19.45 24.90 -2.38
C ALA A 207 18.66 25.07 -3.67
N ALA A 208 18.96 24.26 -4.69
CA ALA A 208 18.31 24.32 -5.99
C ALA A 208 18.11 22.94 -6.62
N ILE A 209 17.07 22.82 -7.44
CA ILE A 209 16.87 21.65 -8.30
C ILE A 209 17.74 21.83 -9.55
N GLU A 210 18.72 20.95 -9.76
CA GLU A 210 19.51 20.94 -11.01
C GLU A 210 18.77 20.21 -12.13
N LYS A 211 18.11 19.10 -11.78
CA LYS A 211 17.39 18.27 -12.75
C LYS A 211 16.25 17.51 -12.07
N SER A 212 15.11 17.42 -12.74
CA SER A 212 13.96 16.66 -12.28
C SER A 212 13.29 15.97 -13.47
N ASN A 213 12.76 14.76 -13.24
CA ASN A 213 11.80 14.13 -14.15
C ASN A 213 10.39 14.01 -13.55
N LEU A 214 10.15 14.69 -12.42
CA LEU A 214 8.83 14.75 -11.82
C LEU A 214 7.89 15.56 -12.73
N PRO A 215 6.61 15.16 -12.87
CA PRO A 215 5.63 15.95 -13.60
C PRO A 215 5.40 17.33 -12.98
N ASP A 216 5.17 18.36 -13.80
CA ASP A 216 4.90 19.73 -13.32
C ASP A 216 3.73 19.78 -12.34
N ALA A 217 2.67 19.00 -12.58
CA ALA A 217 1.53 18.93 -11.67
C ALA A 217 1.91 18.45 -10.26
N VAL A 218 2.90 17.55 -10.15
CA VAL A 218 3.43 17.07 -8.88
C VAL A 218 4.24 18.17 -8.20
N MET A 219 5.12 18.84 -8.95
CA MET A 219 5.96 19.92 -8.42
C MET A 219 5.11 21.11 -7.93
N ASN A 220 4.08 21.51 -8.68
CA ASN A 220 3.11 22.52 -8.27
C ASN A 220 2.36 22.12 -6.98
N ALA A 221 1.93 20.85 -6.87
CA ALA A 221 1.16 20.38 -5.72
C ALA A 221 1.93 20.48 -4.39
N VAL A 222 3.26 20.43 -4.43
CA VAL A 222 4.13 20.58 -3.26
C VAL A 222 4.74 21.98 -3.13
N GLY A 223 4.44 22.91 -4.04
CA GLY A 223 4.94 24.28 -4.03
C GLY A 223 6.40 24.44 -4.48
N LEU A 224 6.90 23.56 -5.35
CA LEU A 224 8.27 23.64 -5.89
C LEU A 224 8.40 24.55 -7.11
N ILE A 225 7.32 24.78 -7.85
CA ILE A 225 7.23 25.68 -9.01
C ILE A 225 5.92 26.46 -8.98
#